data_AF-A0A9D4T9A9-F1
#
_entry.id   AF-A0A9D4T9A9-F1
#
_cell.length_a   1.000
_cell.length_b   1.000
_cell.length_c   1.000
_cell.angle_alpha   90.00
_cell.angle_beta   90.00
_cell.angle_gamma   90.00
#
_symmetry.space_group_name_H-M   'P 1'
#
loop_
_entity.id
_entity.type
_entity.pdbx_description
1 polymer ?
#
loop_
_entity_poly.entity_id
_entity_poly.type
_entity_poly.pdbx_seq_one_letter_code
_entity_poly.pdbx_strand_id
1 'polypeptide(L)'
;MKHEWILNGERASETKRLLAAFIDRIIWSVFMAWIWFACTTGRGGFVNRFLSWNALVPLGRLSFGVYLIHVPFYHLMHRISRERRFYSHFVLVSNCFIVLVWSYILSFILSIACELPTVHLEKVVFLRDTRKSGGTTEEQPKQHQVLGKDTENIPVISIHDCTSKNCSTEA
;
A
#
# COMPACT_ATOMS: atom_id res chain seq x y z
N MET A 1 -2.19 -47.10 -31.95
CA MET A 1 -1.54 -46.94 -30.63
C MET A 1 -0.21 -46.14 -30.70
N LYS A 2 -0.16 -44.99 -31.39
CA LYS A 2 1.07 -44.15 -31.50
C LYS A 2 0.85 -42.64 -31.28
N HIS A 3 -0.38 -42.20 -31.02
CA HIS A 3 -0.72 -40.78 -30.83
C HIS A 3 -0.78 -40.36 -29.34
N GLU A 4 -0.64 -41.30 -28.41
CA GLU A 4 -0.74 -41.07 -26.96
C GLU A 4 0.47 -40.29 -26.38
N TRP A 5 1.66 -40.39 -26.99
CA TRP A 5 2.89 -39.81 -26.44
C TRP A 5 3.07 -38.31 -26.74
N ILE A 6 2.52 -37.81 -27.85
CA ILE A 6 2.59 -36.39 -28.24
C ILE A 6 1.73 -35.53 -27.33
N LEU A 7 0.52 -36.01 -27.00
CA LEU A 7 -0.39 -35.35 -26.06
C LEU A 7 0.18 -35.26 -24.63
N ASN A 8 1.03 -36.21 -24.22
CA ASN A 8 1.69 -36.16 -22.91
C ASN A 8 2.84 -35.12 -22.87
N GLY A 9 3.50 -34.86 -24.00
CA GLY A 9 4.52 -33.81 -24.11
C GLY A 9 3.92 -32.41 -23.96
N GLU A 10 2.82 -32.12 -24.66
CA GLU A 10 2.09 -30.84 -24.50
C GLU A 10 1.41 -30.71 -23.14
N ARG A 11 0.82 -31.78 -22.60
CA ARG A 11 0.23 -31.74 -21.25
C ARG A 11 1.27 -31.51 -20.16
N ALA A 12 2.48 -32.05 -20.30
CA ALA A 12 3.58 -31.83 -19.35
C ALA A 12 4.12 -30.39 -19.39
N SER A 13 4.13 -29.73 -20.55
CA SER A 13 4.49 -28.30 -20.63
C SER A 13 3.39 -27.40 -20.08
N GLU A 14 2.13 -27.71 -20.37
CA GLU A 14 1.00 -26.91 -19.89
C GLU A 14 0.77 -27.07 -18.38
N THR A 15 0.88 -28.30 -17.83
CA THR A 15 0.83 -28.48 -16.37
C THR A 15 1.96 -27.74 -15.65
N LYS A 16 3.18 -27.73 -16.18
CA LYS A 16 4.28 -26.94 -15.60
C LYS A 16 3.99 -25.44 -15.61
N ARG A 17 3.40 -24.93 -16.70
CA ARG A 17 3.03 -23.51 -16.81
C ARG A 17 1.96 -23.13 -15.81
N LEU A 18 0.94 -23.97 -15.66
CA LEU A 18 -0.12 -23.78 -14.67
C LEU A 18 0.45 -23.81 -13.26
N LEU A 19 1.25 -24.83 -12.93
CA LEU A 19 1.90 -24.95 -11.62
C LEU A 19 2.82 -23.76 -11.32
N ALA A 20 3.61 -23.31 -12.28
CA ALA A 20 4.47 -22.13 -12.12
C ALA A 20 3.65 -20.86 -11.83
N ALA A 21 2.51 -20.67 -12.51
CA ALA A 21 1.64 -19.52 -12.28
C ALA A 21 1.08 -19.48 -10.85
N PHE A 22 0.66 -20.63 -10.32
CA PHE A 22 0.16 -20.76 -8.95
C PHE A 22 1.27 -20.60 -7.91
N ILE A 23 2.40 -21.29 -8.09
CA ILE A 23 3.52 -21.29 -7.15
C ILE A 23 4.10 -19.88 -7.00
N ASP A 24 4.16 -19.08 -8.07
CA ASP A 24 4.68 -17.71 -7.96
C ASP A 24 3.82 -16.83 -7.03
N ARG A 25 2.49 -16.97 -7.04
CA ARG A 25 1.65 -16.22 -6.09
C ARG A 25 1.81 -16.74 -4.66
N ILE A 26 1.93 -18.06 -4.50
CA ILE A 26 2.12 -18.69 -3.19
C ILE A 26 3.47 -18.28 -2.61
N ILE A 27 4.55 -18.33 -3.39
CA ILE A 27 5.90 -18.01 -2.93
C ILE A 27 6.02 -16.53 -2.57
N TRP A 28 5.37 -15.64 -3.32
CA TRP A 28 5.30 -14.22 -2.99
C TRP A 28 4.51 -13.97 -1.70
N SER A 29 3.38 -14.67 -1.50
CA SER A 29 2.60 -14.58 -0.27
C SER A 29 3.37 -15.12 0.95
N VAL A 30 4.03 -16.27 0.82
CA VAL A 30 4.87 -16.86 1.87
C VAL A 30 6.04 -15.95 2.20
N PHE A 31 6.67 -15.34 1.20
CA PHE A 31 7.74 -14.37 1.41
C PHE A 31 7.28 -13.15 2.21
N MET A 32 6.12 -12.57 1.86
CA MET A 32 5.53 -11.46 2.62
C MET A 32 5.12 -11.87 4.04
N ALA A 33 4.51 -13.05 4.20
CA ALA A 33 4.13 -13.59 5.49
C ALA A 33 5.35 -13.80 6.40
N TRP A 34 6.46 -14.31 5.84
CA TRP A 34 7.73 -14.48 6.55
C TRP A 34 8.30 -13.14 7.03
N ILE A 35 8.29 -12.12 6.17
CA ILE A 35 8.73 -10.77 6.53
C ILE A 35 7.89 -10.23 7.68
N TRP A 36 6.57 -10.35 7.58
CA TRP A 36 5.66 -9.86 8.62
C TRP A 36 5.84 -10.62 9.95
N PHE A 37 6.04 -11.94 9.90
CA PHE A 37 6.38 -12.75 11.07
C PHE A 37 7.73 -12.36 11.69
N ALA A 38 8.75 -12.07 10.87
CA ALA A 38 10.05 -11.59 11.34
C ALA A 38 9.95 -10.21 12.02
N CYS A 39 9.06 -9.35 11.54
CA CYS A 39 8.77 -8.04 12.14
C CYS A 39 8.08 -8.17 13.50
N THR A 40 7.05 -9.01 13.62
CA THR A 40 6.31 -9.20 14.89
C THR A 40 7.14 -9.91 15.96
N THR A 41 8.04 -10.80 15.54
CA THR A 41 8.93 -11.56 16.45
C THR A 41 10.10 -10.70 16.97
N GLY A 42 10.30 -9.48 16.48
CA GLY A 42 11.38 -8.58 16.91
C GLY A 42 12.80 -9.04 16.54
N ARG A 43 12.94 -10.19 15.86
CA ARG A 43 14.21 -10.80 15.42
C ARG A 43 14.64 -10.37 14.01
N GLY A 44 13.89 -9.49 13.36
CA GLY A 44 14.11 -9.05 11.98
C GLY A 44 15.28 -8.08 11.74
N GLY A 45 16.04 -7.69 12.77
CA GLY A 45 17.28 -6.89 12.67
C GLY A 45 17.19 -5.67 11.76
N PHE A 46 17.62 -5.83 10.50
CA PHE A 46 17.59 -4.80 9.45
C PHE A 46 16.16 -4.36 9.08
N VAL A 47 15.23 -5.31 8.92
CA VAL A 47 13.85 -5.01 8.51
C VAL A 47 13.11 -4.23 9.59
N ASN A 48 13.34 -4.56 10.87
CA ASN A 48 12.72 -3.84 11.98
C ASN A 48 13.19 -2.37 12.04
N ARG A 49 14.46 -2.10 11.73
CA ARG A 49 15.00 -0.74 11.69
C ARG A 49 14.49 0.05 10.48
N PHE A 50 14.25 -0.62 9.35
CA PHE A 50 13.59 -0.02 8.20
C PHE A 50 12.12 0.27 8.50
N LEU A 51 11.40 -0.66 9.15
CA LEU A 51 9.99 -0.51 9.52
C LEU A 51 9.75 0.53 10.62
N SER A 52 10.70 0.69 11.53
CA SER A 52 10.65 1.71 12.59
C SER A 52 10.97 3.12 12.09
N TRP A 53 11.22 3.31 10.79
CA TRP A 53 11.45 4.65 10.27
C TRP A 53 10.11 5.40 10.21
N ASN A 54 10.04 6.55 10.90
CA ASN A 54 8.93 7.52 10.79
C ASN A 54 8.57 7.93 9.35
N ALA A 55 9.42 7.61 8.36
CA ALA A 55 9.16 7.82 6.94
C ALA A 55 8.13 6.85 6.35
N LEU A 56 7.84 5.72 7.00
CA LEU A 56 6.83 4.77 6.49
C LEU A 56 5.40 5.22 6.72
N VAL A 57 5.15 6.07 7.72
CA VAL A 57 3.84 6.67 7.96
C VAL A 57 3.38 7.50 6.76
N PRO A 58 4.16 8.47 6.23
CA PRO A 58 3.78 9.18 5.01
C PRO A 58 3.86 8.30 3.77
N LEU A 59 4.77 7.30 3.73
CA LEU A 59 4.89 6.39 2.58
C LEU A 59 3.62 5.55 2.40
N GLY A 60 3.01 5.07 3.49
CA GLY A 60 1.75 4.33 3.45
C GLY A 60 0.61 5.15 2.86
N ARG A 61 0.50 6.43 3.25
CA ARG A 61 -0.50 7.37 2.70
C ARG A 61 -0.27 7.62 1.21
N LEU A 62 0.99 7.77 0.81
CA LEU A 62 1.37 7.97 -0.58
C LEU A 62 1.04 6.75 -1.45
N SER A 63 1.39 5.54 -1.00
CA SER A 63 1.06 4.30 -1.72
C SER A 63 -0.45 4.10 -1.88
N PHE A 64 -1.23 4.45 -0.86
CA PHE A 64 -2.69 4.40 -0.93
C PHE A 64 -3.25 5.39 -1.95
N GLY A 65 -2.74 6.62 -2.00
CA GLY A 65 -3.13 7.60 -3.01
C GLY A 65 -2.82 7.12 -4.44
N VAL A 66 -1.63 6.53 -4.65
CA VAL A 66 -1.22 6.00 -5.97
C VAL A 66 -2.17 4.89 -6.40
N TYR A 67 -2.50 3.98 -5.48
CA TYR A 67 -3.41 2.88 -5.76
C TYR A 67 -4.79 3.37 -6.22
N LEU A 68 -5.37 4.36 -5.53
CA LEU A 68 -6.68 4.93 -5.90
C LEU A 68 -6.68 5.62 -7.27
N ILE A 69 -5.59 6.31 -7.63
CA ILE A 69 -5.49 7.08 -8.87
C ILE A 69 -5.09 6.22 -10.06
N HIS A 70 -4.33 5.16 -9.83
CA HIS A 70 -3.82 4.32 -10.89
C HIS A 70 -4.94 3.75 -11.76
N VAL A 71 -6.01 3.24 -11.14
CA VAL A 71 -7.17 2.67 -11.84
C VAL A 71 -7.89 3.68 -12.75
N PRO A 72 -8.39 4.84 -12.26
CA PRO A 72 -9.06 5.83 -13.10
C PRO A 72 -8.11 6.44 -14.14
N PHE A 73 -6.84 6.67 -13.80
CA PHE A 73 -5.85 7.19 -14.74
C PHE A 73 -5.60 6.23 -15.91
N TYR A 74 -5.42 4.93 -15.61
CA TYR A 74 -5.27 3.91 -16.64
C TYR A 74 -6.50 3.82 -17.55
N HIS A 75 -7.70 3.82 -16.97
CA HIS A 75 -8.95 3.82 -17.75
C HIS A 75 -9.08 5.05 -18.65
N LEU A 76 -8.73 6.24 -18.16
CA LEU A 76 -8.76 7.47 -18.95
C LEU A 76 -7.77 7.41 -20.12
N MET A 77 -6.53 6.99 -19.86
CA MET A 77 -5.51 6.84 -20.90
C MET A 77 -5.90 5.81 -21.95
N HIS A 78 -6.54 4.71 -21.55
CA HIS A 78 -7.05 3.70 -22.47
C HIS A 78 -8.19 4.24 -23.34
N ARG A 79 -9.11 5.03 -22.77
CA ARG A 79 -10.22 5.67 -23.50
C ARG A 79 -9.74 6.74 -24.49
N ILE A 80 -8.68 7.47 -24.14
CA ILE A 80 -8.05 8.48 -25.01
C ILE A 80 -7.26 7.82 -26.15
N SER A 81 -6.61 6.68 -25.88
CA SER A 81 -5.83 5.91 -26.86
C SER A 81 -6.73 5.16 -27.84
N ARG A 82 -7.44 5.87 -28.73
CA ARG A 82 -8.26 5.28 -29.81
C ARG A 82 -7.44 4.89 -31.05
N GLU A 83 -6.15 5.19 -31.08
CA GLU A 83 -5.26 4.86 -32.19
C GLU A 83 -4.44 3.58 -31.95
N ARG A 84 -4.12 2.89 -33.06
CA ARG A 84 -3.28 1.68 -33.08
C ARG A 84 -1.85 2.04 -32.64
N ARG A 85 -1.53 1.77 -31.37
CA ARG A 85 -0.17 1.86 -30.83
C ARG A 85 0.76 0.88 -31.56
N PHE A 86 1.89 1.38 -32.08
CA PHE A 86 2.96 0.51 -32.57
C PHE A 86 3.60 -0.24 -31.39
N TYR A 87 3.54 -1.56 -31.40
CA TYR A 87 4.17 -2.42 -30.41
C TYR A 87 5.68 -2.52 -30.69
N SER A 88 6.44 -1.58 -30.13
CA SER A 88 7.89 -1.69 -29.99
C SER A 88 8.23 -1.78 -28.50
N HIS A 89 9.20 -2.64 -28.13
CA HIS A 89 9.64 -2.81 -26.75
C HIS A 89 10.03 -1.47 -26.10
N PHE A 90 10.68 -0.59 -26.86
CA PHE A 90 11.06 0.73 -26.36
C PHE A 90 9.86 1.63 -26.04
N VAL A 91 8.84 1.61 -26.90
CA VAL A 91 7.61 2.41 -26.74
C VAL A 91 6.79 1.90 -25.55
N LEU A 92 6.73 0.58 -25.34
CA LEU A 92 6.03 -0.02 -24.21
C LEU A 92 6.66 0.40 -22.88
N VAL A 93 7.99 0.28 -22.77
CA VAL A 93 8.74 0.66 -21.56
C VAL A 93 8.55 2.14 -21.26
N SER A 94 8.75 3.01 -22.26
CA SER A 94 8.56 4.46 -22.11
C SER A 94 7.14 4.81 -21.66
N ASN A 95 6.12 4.19 -22.26
CA ASN A 95 4.73 4.41 -21.87
C ASN A 95 4.45 3.98 -20.42
N CYS A 96 4.99 2.85 -19.96
CA CYS A 96 4.87 2.44 -18.58
C CYS A 96 5.50 3.47 -17.63
N PHE A 97 6.71 3.96 -17.93
CA PHE A 97 7.35 5.00 -17.12
C PHE A 97 6.54 6.28 -17.04
N ILE A 98 6.00 6.75 -18.17
CA ILE A 98 5.16 7.96 -18.21
C ILE A 98 3.93 7.78 -17.32
N VAL A 99 3.21 6.66 -17.47
CA VAL A 99 2.00 6.37 -16.68
C VAL A 99 2.31 6.29 -15.18
N LEU A 100 3.43 5.65 -14.81
CA LEU A 100 3.87 5.54 -13.43
C LEU A 100 4.20 6.91 -12.82
N VAL A 101 5.03 7.70 -13.49
CA VAL A 101 5.43 9.04 -13.02
C VAL A 101 4.22 9.94 -12.87
N TRP A 102 3.31 9.95 -13.85
CA TRP A 102 2.11 10.78 -13.79
C TRP A 102 1.17 10.38 -12.64
N SER A 103 1.01 9.07 -12.42
CA SER A 103 0.18 8.57 -11.32
C SER A 103 0.75 8.96 -9.94
N TYR A 104 2.08 8.99 -9.81
CA TYR A 104 2.76 9.38 -8.58
C TYR A 104 2.61 10.87 -8.28
N ILE A 105 2.77 11.73 -9.30
CA ILE A 105 2.58 13.17 -9.19
C ILE A 105 1.14 13.48 -8.80
N LEU A 106 0.16 12.88 -9.48
CA LEU A 106 -1.25 13.14 -9.22
C LEU A 106 -1.66 12.65 -7.81
N SER A 107 -1.11 11.52 -7.37
CA SER A 107 -1.28 11.04 -5.99
C SER A 107 -0.72 11.99 -4.96
N PHE A 108 0.46 12.54 -5.20
CA PHE A 108 1.06 13.48 -4.28
C PHE A 108 0.18 14.74 -4.12
N ILE A 109 -0.31 15.27 -5.25
CA ILE A 109 -1.21 16.44 -5.25
C ILE A 109 -2.50 16.13 -4.49
N LEU A 110 -3.13 14.98 -4.74
CA LEU A 110 -4.37 14.59 -4.06
C LEU A 110 -4.16 14.33 -2.56
N SER A 111 -3.04 13.71 -2.17
CA SER A 111 -2.72 13.51 -0.76
C SER A 111 -2.61 14.84 -0.01
N ILE A 112 -1.92 15.82 -0.60
CA ILE A 112 -1.83 17.19 -0.04
C ILE A 112 -3.23 17.83 -0.01
N ALA A 113 -3.96 17.78 -1.11
CA ALA A 113 -5.29 18.38 -1.22
C ALA A 113 -6.31 17.76 -0.27
N CYS A 114 -6.12 16.52 0.20
CA CYS A 114 -6.96 15.87 1.21
C CYS A 114 -6.46 16.10 2.64
N GLU A 115 -5.15 16.27 2.86
CA GLU A 115 -4.61 16.56 4.19
C GLU A 115 -5.03 17.96 4.69
N LEU A 116 -4.99 18.98 3.82
CA LEU A 116 -5.41 20.35 4.17
C LEU A 116 -6.89 20.45 4.64
N PRO A 117 -7.89 19.88 3.95
CA PRO A 117 -9.29 19.96 4.38
C PRO A 117 -9.56 19.12 5.61
N THR A 118 -8.87 17.97 5.78
CA THR A 118 -9.07 17.13 6.97
C THR A 118 -8.67 17.86 8.24
N VAL A 119 -7.55 18.59 8.21
CA VAL A 119 -7.09 19.42 9.34
C VAL A 119 -8.03 20.59 9.62
N HIS A 120 -8.60 21.21 8.58
CA HIS A 120 -9.59 22.29 8.77
C HIS A 120 -10.92 21.75 9.32
N LEU A 121 -11.36 20.59 8.86
CA LEU A 121 -12.59 19.95 9.35
C LEU A 121 -12.46 19.53 10.81
N GLU A 122 -11.31 18.97 11.21
CA GLU A 122 -11.04 18.63 12.61
C GLU A 122 -11.16 19.87 13.50
N LYS A 123 -10.57 21.00 13.09
CA LYS A 123 -10.72 22.27 13.83
C LYS A 123 -12.17 22.72 13.91
N VAL A 124 -12.95 22.66 12.83
CA VAL A 124 -14.36 23.09 12.85
C VAL A 124 -15.25 22.16 13.67
N VAL A 125 -14.96 20.86 13.70
CA VAL A 125 -15.71 19.85 14.45
C VAL A 125 -15.32 19.85 15.93
N PHE A 126 -14.04 19.90 16.28
CA PHE A 126 -13.56 19.87 17.67
C PHE A 126 -13.63 21.23 18.38
N LEU A 127 -13.45 22.37 17.68
CA LEU A 127 -13.63 23.69 18.30
C LEU A 127 -15.10 24.06 18.56
N ARG A 128 -16.06 23.25 18.07
CA ARG A 128 -17.49 23.42 18.32
C ARG A 128 -17.92 22.98 19.73
N ASP A 129 -17.13 22.15 20.42
CA ASP A 129 -17.48 21.68 21.77
C ASP A 129 -17.12 22.71 22.86
N THR A 130 -16.11 23.55 22.65
CA THR A 130 -15.55 24.40 23.73
C THR A 130 -15.78 25.91 23.55
N ARG A 131 -16.71 26.39 22.70
CA ARG A 131 -16.89 27.84 22.56
C ARG A 131 -18.32 28.37 22.39
N LYS A 132 -18.98 28.46 23.54
CA LYS A 132 -19.53 29.75 23.98
C LYS A 132 -18.32 30.68 24.23
N SER A 133 -18.21 31.80 23.48
CA SER A 133 -17.30 32.95 23.70
C SER A 133 -16.01 33.11 22.85
N GLY A 134 -16.12 33.66 21.61
CA GLY A 134 -15.50 34.98 21.32
C GLY A 134 -14.33 35.19 20.34
N GLY A 135 -14.50 35.17 19.01
CA GLY A 135 -13.72 35.95 18.00
C GLY A 135 -12.18 35.76 17.74
N THR A 136 -11.84 35.86 16.44
CA THR A 136 -10.86 36.79 15.80
C THR A 136 -9.34 36.45 15.67
N THR A 137 -8.93 36.26 14.40
CA THR A 137 -7.72 36.72 13.64
C THR A 137 -6.36 35.99 13.64
N GLU A 138 -5.85 35.85 12.39
CA GLU A 138 -4.52 35.60 11.77
C GLU A 138 -3.29 35.19 12.60
N GLU A 139 -2.55 34.15 12.14
CA GLU A 139 -1.28 34.24 11.36
C GLU A 139 -0.73 32.82 11.02
N GLN A 140 -0.07 32.65 9.88
CA GLN A 140 0.85 31.54 9.50
C GLN A 140 2.26 32.16 9.39
N PRO A 141 3.43 31.53 9.71
CA PRO A 141 3.84 30.17 9.29
C PRO A 141 4.90 29.42 10.18
N LYS A 142 5.29 28.20 9.75
CA LYS A 142 6.48 27.35 10.07
C LYS A 142 6.56 26.54 11.39
N GLN A 143 6.54 25.21 11.17
CA GLN A 143 7.47 24.19 11.66
C GLN A 143 7.46 23.77 13.15
N HIS A 144 7.24 22.46 13.32
CA HIS A 144 7.86 21.60 14.32
C HIS A 144 7.27 21.59 15.75
N GLN A 145 6.35 20.64 16.00
CA GLN A 145 6.32 19.68 17.13
C GLN A 145 4.88 19.25 17.42
N VAL A 146 4.49 18.07 16.94
CA VAL A 146 3.53 17.23 17.67
C VAL A 146 4.22 15.88 17.85
N LEU A 147 5.11 15.83 18.83
CA LEU A 147 5.58 14.59 19.44
C LEU A 147 4.76 14.40 20.71
N GLY A 148 4.13 13.22 20.84
CA GLY A 148 3.55 12.74 22.09
C GLY A 148 2.29 13.51 22.47
N LYS A 149 1.12 12.96 22.24
CA LYS A 149 0.61 11.77 22.93
C LYS A 149 -0.44 11.13 22.04
N ASP A 150 -0.73 9.85 22.29
CA ASP A 150 -1.89 9.14 21.71
C ASP A 150 -1.70 8.55 20.31
N THR A 151 -0.61 7.79 20.10
CA THR A 151 -0.71 6.59 19.25
C THR A 151 0.12 5.44 19.82
N GLU A 152 0.02 5.26 21.14
CA GLU A 152 0.20 3.94 21.79
C GLU A 152 -1.07 3.09 21.57
N ASN A 153 -1.67 3.09 20.37
CA ASN A 153 -2.72 2.14 20.00
C ASN A 153 -3.14 2.26 18.54
N ILE A 154 -2.20 2.15 17.59
CA ILE A 154 -2.60 1.49 16.36
C ILE A 154 -2.61 0.00 16.69
N PRO A 155 -3.76 -0.69 16.64
CA PRO A 155 -3.80 -2.13 16.81
C PRO A 155 -3.15 -2.74 15.57
N VAL A 156 -1.83 -2.84 15.60
CA VAL A 156 -1.04 -3.67 14.70
C VAL A 156 -1.39 -5.10 15.07
N ILE A 157 -2.51 -5.56 14.52
CA ILE A 157 -2.94 -6.94 14.37
C ILE A 157 -2.75 -7.78 15.64
N SER A 158 -3.80 -7.78 16.48
CA SER A 158 -4.01 -8.72 17.57
C SER A 158 -4.20 -10.15 17.05
N ILE A 159 -3.11 -10.78 16.59
CA ILE A 159 -3.01 -12.24 16.40
C ILE A 159 -2.10 -12.86 17.46
N HIS A 160 -1.32 -12.06 18.21
CA HIS A 160 -0.40 -12.59 19.21
C HIS A 160 -0.99 -12.72 20.63
N ASP A 161 -2.19 -12.17 20.92
CA ASP A 161 -2.78 -12.25 22.27
C ASP A 161 -3.56 -13.55 22.54
N CYS A 162 -3.90 -14.33 21.50
CA CYS A 162 -4.63 -15.59 21.69
C CYS A 162 -3.74 -16.78 22.10
N THR A 163 -2.43 -16.75 21.86
CA THR A 163 -1.55 -17.88 22.21
C THR A 163 -1.16 -17.90 23.69
N SER A 164 -1.27 -16.77 24.42
CA SER A 164 -0.90 -16.71 25.84
C SER A 164 -2.07 -17.08 26.77
N LYS A 165 -3.31 -16.71 26.44
CA LYS A 165 -4.46 -16.94 27.34
C LYS A 165 -5.01 -18.38 27.35
N ASN A 166 -4.56 -19.25 26.45
CA ASN A 166 -4.96 -20.67 26.43
C ASN A 166 -3.93 -21.61 27.06
N CYS A 167 -2.92 -21.09 27.77
CA CYS A 167 -1.85 -21.88 28.42
C CYS A 167 -1.80 -21.71 29.95
N SER A 168 -2.81 -21.07 30.56
CA SER A 168 -2.91 -20.91 32.03
C SER A 168 -4.22 -21.43 32.63
N THR A 169 -5.01 -22.17 31.83
CA THR A 169 -6.29 -22.77 32.27
C THR A 169 -6.28 -24.30 32.23
N GLU A 170 -5.10 -24.92 32.19
CA GLU A 170 -4.89 -26.36 32.40
C GLU A 170 -3.57 -26.58 33.19
N ALA A 171 -3.57 -26.21 34.47
CA ALA A 171 -2.72 -26.78 35.53
C ALA A 171 -3.23 -26.31 36.90
#